data_AF-A0AAD7JVH1-F1
#
_entry.id   AF-A0AAD7JVH1-F1
#
_cell.length_a   1.000
_cell.length_b   1.000
_cell.length_c   1.000
_cell.angle_alpha   90.00
_cell.angle_beta   90.00
_cell.angle_gamma   90.00
#
_symmetry.space_group_name_H-M   'P 1'
#
loop_
_entity.id
_entity.type
_entity.pdbx_description
1 polymer ?
#
loop_
_entity_poly.entity_id
_entity_poly.type
_entity_poly.pdbx_seq_one_letter_code
_entity_poly.pdbx_strand_id
1 'polypeptide(L)'
;MALLPSSPRIRAAILFCIVFVVGYGSFASRPGTQYRLVRADDAPSRPLGAHSPPVDVTQHRPVRAGALAPPRPLGGHSPLVDVILPDVPQVPEASEIKVSPWQTLTRKALRALFLCIDANTCQKNQEKVIIVETMYFRTDMAGHIGGEEIWANSTMLAMNNLGYTVLYAEDMMEAAQMYRMIPNLVKIVIANDWDVFACWKDKRRCVQSAENPTGIPDYKMFSFYFWPGPNNPLGPKWVLSPEPYYLEPGIEINTTYLGYSIEHACALTEFVPVEARVNQAWILAKLLSYIDQSPWTTADYDTISRYTGLRYALGARLHDGETASPAWPLPREYANHVPTDKAAFMRRIAQSKVLIGIGNPVVSPTPWDALCLGVPFINPLHTWDAEHPEETTKWRGQHAFVSMVGKPYVYNVRRNDNGGFVRAVRDAVATPIGSYVPERMRMSAVEGRLDEIVNHDWETEAKKQAEWCHEPCGCRQPCDMAK
;
A
#
# COMPACT_ATOMS: atom_id res chain seq x y z
N MET A 1 12.86 -25.23 50.60
CA MET A 1 12.29 -26.59 50.56
C MET A 1 11.17 -26.55 49.52
N ALA A 2 11.22 -27.45 48.54
CA ALA A 2 10.40 -27.58 47.32
C ALA A 2 11.20 -27.29 46.04
N LEU A 3 11.58 -28.40 45.40
CA LEU A 3 12.39 -28.56 44.21
C LEU A 3 11.51 -28.41 42.95
N LEU A 4 11.98 -27.67 41.95
CA LEU A 4 11.49 -27.76 40.57
C LEU A 4 12.60 -28.36 39.69
N PRO A 5 12.27 -29.29 38.77
CA PRO A 5 13.28 -30.03 38.01
C PRO A 5 13.80 -29.24 36.82
N SER A 6 15.13 -29.25 36.70
CA SER A 6 15.91 -28.85 35.54
C SER A 6 15.79 -29.91 34.44
N SER A 7 15.24 -29.50 33.28
CA SER A 7 15.28 -30.30 32.05
C SER A 7 16.09 -29.57 30.97
N PRO A 8 17.24 -30.10 30.52
CA PRO A 8 18.10 -29.50 29.52
C PRO A 8 17.73 -30.04 28.12
N ARG A 9 16.57 -29.66 27.57
CA ARG A 9 16.19 -30.03 26.19
C ARG A 9 15.52 -28.93 25.37
N ILE A 10 15.55 -27.67 25.82
CA ILE A 10 15.03 -26.53 25.05
C ILE A 10 16.10 -25.42 25.00
N ARG A 11 17.26 -25.72 24.41
CA ARG A 11 18.26 -24.71 24.02
C ARG A 11 18.93 -24.97 22.66
N ALA A 12 18.47 -25.97 21.90
CA ALA A 12 19.03 -26.31 20.59
C ALA A 12 18.17 -25.87 19.38
N ALA A 13 17.08 -25.11 19.60
CA ALA A 13 16.16 -24.71 18.52
C ALA A 13 16.11 -23.19 18.26
N ILE A 14 16.95 -22.37 18.91
CA ILE A 14 16.95 -20.90 18.74
C ILE A 14 18.31 -20.37 18.21
N LEU A 15 19.25 -21.25 17.85
CA LEU A 15 20.58 -20.86 17.37
C LEU A 15 20.89 -21.27 15.92
N PHE A 16 19.86 -21.51 15.09
CA PHE A 16 20.03 -21.95 13.69
C PHE A 16 19.46 -20.98 12.63
N CYS A 17 19.00 -19.79 13.01
CA CYS A 17 18.50 -18.78 12.06
C CYS A 17 19.40 -17.54 11.92
N ILE A 18 20.63 -17.58 12.43
CA ILE A 18 21.61 -16.51 12.24
C ILE A 18 22.85 -17.17 11.62
N VAL A 19 22.95 -17.07 10.29
CA VAL A 19 24.09 -17.30 9.37
C VAL A 19 23.53 -18.01 8.13
N PHE A 20 22.95 -17.24 7.20
CA PHE A 20 22.94 -17.55 5.76
C PHE A 20 22.37 -16.34 4.98
N VAL A 21 23.13 -15.23 4.96
CA VAL A 21 23.02 -14.19 3.92
C VAL A 21 24.43 -13.79 3.51
N VAL A 22 25.21 -14.75 3.01
CA VAL A 22 26.40 -14.49 2.19
C VAL A 22 26.56 -15.69 1.26
N GLY A 23 26.35 -15.50 -0.05
CA GLY A 23 26.54 -16.58 -1.02
C GLY A 23 25.96 -16.32 -2.41
N TYR A 24 26.33 -15.20 -3.05
CA TYR A 24 26.22 -15.12 -4.52
C TYR A 24 27.34 -15.94 -5.14
N GLY A 25 27.03 -17.18 -5.50
CA GLY A 25 27.89 -18.09 -6.23
C GLY A 25 27.66 -17.98 -7.75
N SER A 26 28.76 -17.78 -8.47
CA SER A 26 28.89 -17.69 -9.92
C SER A 26 28.14 -18.80 -10.69
N PHE A 27 27.29 -18.42 -11.63
CA PHE A 27 26.75 -19.34 -12.64
C PHE A 27 27.68 -19.38 -13.85
N ALA A 28 28.31 -20.53 -14.04
CA ALA A 28 29.03 -20.88 -15.26
C ALA A 28 28.02 -21.13 -16.40
N SER A 29 28.28 -20.47 -17.52
CA SER A 29 27.60 -20.58 -18.81
C SER A 29 27.64 -21.99 -19.40
N ARG A 30 26.50 -22.49 -19.88
CA ARG A 30 26.43 -23.55 -20.90
C ARG A 30 25.71 -23.04 -22.16
N PRO A 31 26.13 -23.48 -23.37
CA PRO A 31 25.73 -22.86 -24.61
C PRO A 31 24.52 -23.54 -25.26
N GLY A 32 23.76 -22.74 -26.03
CA GLY A 32 23.15 -23.19 -27.28
C GLY A 32 21.69 -23.63 -27.21
N THR A 33 20.76 -22.70 -27.43
CA THR A 33 19.51 -23.01 -28.12
C THR A 33 19.12 -21.82 -28.99
N GLN A 34 19.25 -21.99 -30.31
CA GLN A 34 18.84 -20.99 -31.31
C GLN A 34 17.31 -20.95 -31.37
N TYR A 35 16.73 -19.79 -31.08
CA TYR A 35 15.33 -19.49 -31.42
C TYR A 35 15.27 -18.65 -32.69
N ARG A 36 14.47 -19.13 -33.63
CA ARG A 36 14.21 -18.53 -34.94
C ARG A 36 13.19 -17.41 -34.76
N LEU A 37 13.63 -16.16 -34.93
CA LEU A 37 12.77 -14.97 -34.93
C LEU A 37 11.82 -15.01 -36.14
N VAL A 38 10.52 -14.95 -35.87
CA VAL A 38 9.47 -14.66 -36.87
C VAL A 38 9.24 -13.15 -36.84
N ARG A 39 9.36 -12.50 -38.00
CA ARG A 39 9.09 -11.07 -38.19
C ARG A 39 7.61 -10.78 -37.96
N ALA A 40 7.34 -9.73 -37.20
CA ALA A 40 6.02 -9.12 -37.07
C ALA A 40 6.05 -7.77 -37.82
N ASP A 41 5.89 -7.82 -39.13
CA ASP A 41 5.45 -6.68 -39.93
C ASP A 41 3.97 -6.92 -40.23
N ASP A 42 3.10 -6.07 -39.66
CA ASP A 42 1.74 -5.73 -40.12
C ASP A 42 0.79 -5.44 -38.94
N ALA A 43 0.77 -4.18 -38.49
CA ALA A 43 -0.41 -3.60 -37.85
C ALA A 43 -0.49 -2.08 -38.13
N PRO A 44 -1.62 -1.57 -38.65
CA PRO A 44 -1.72 -0.21 -39.18
C PRO A 44 -1.99 0.83 -38.09
N SER A 45 -1.33 1.98 -38.24
CA SER A 45 -1.50 3.19 -37.44
C SER A 45 -2.86 3.86 -37.68
N ARG A 46 -3.58 4.19 -36.59
CA ARG A 46 -4.74 5.09 -36.61
C ARG A 46 -4.38 6.45 -36.00
N PRO A 47 -4.88 7.57 -36.55
CA PRO A 47 -4.50 8.91 -36.12
C PRO A 47 -5.27 9.37 -34.88
N LEU A 48 -4.55 10.07 -34.00
CA LEU A 48 -5.08 10.80 -32.84
C LEU A 48 -5.84 12.06 -33.31
N GLY A 49 -7.12 12.15 -32.93
CA GLY A 49 -7.99 13.29 -33.20
C GLY A 49 -8.06 14.27 -32.03
N ALA A 50 -7.76 15.53 -32.35
CA ALA A 50 -8.34 16.80 -31.90
C ALA A 50 -8.65 17.07 -30.41
N HIS A 51 -8.01 18.15 -29.95
CA HIS A 51 -8.23 18.92 -28.73
C HIS A 51 -9.70 19.32 -28.47
N SER A 52 -10.12 19.21 -27.21
CA SER A 52 -11.30 19.91 -26.66
C SER A 52 -10.84 21.14 -25.85
N PRO A 53 -11.57 22.28 -25.90
CA PRO A 53 -11.22 23.50 -25.17
C PRO A 53 -11.63 23.43 -23.68
N PRO A 54 -11.08 24.31 -22.82
CA PRO A 54 -11.27 24.26 -21.38
C PRO A 54 -12.66 24.76 -20.96
N VAL A 55 -13.24 24.09 -19.96
CA VAL A 55 -14.48 24.48 -19.28
C VAL A 55 -14.14 25.49 -18.19
N ASP A 56 -14.75 26.67 -18.28
CA ASP A 56 -14.72 27.75 -17.29
C ASP A 56 -15.60 27.38 -16.08
N VAL A 57 -14.98 27.30 -14.90
CA VAL A 57 -15.68 27.07 -13.63
C VAL A 57 -15.49 28.30 -12.76
N THR A 58 -16.46 29.20 -12.82
CA THR A 58 -16.58 30.32 -11.88
C THR A 58 -17.98 30.38 -11.27
N GLN A 59 -17.98 30.51 -9.93
CA GLN A 59 -19.04 31.02 -9.04
C GLN A 59 -20.18 30.08 -8.59
N HIS A 60 -19.96 29.42 -7.45
CA HIS A 60 -21.05 29.12 -6.50
C HIS A 60 -20.91 29.98 -5.24
N ARG A 61 -21.90 30.85 -5.01
CA ARG A 61 -22.13 31.57 -3.74
C ARG A 61 -22.78 30.64 -2.71
N PRO A 62 -22.44 30.74 -1.42
CA PRO A 62 -23.10 29.96 -0.38
C PRO A 62 -24.45 30.57 0.02
N VAL A 63 -25.47 29.71 0.10
CA VAL A 63 -26.80 30.02 0.64
C VAL A 63 -26.75 29.92 2.17
N ARG A 64 -27.21 30.98 2.87
CA ARG A 64 -27.36 31.03 4.33
C ARG A 64 -28.51 30.11 4.77
N ALA A 65 -28.22 29.17 5.67
CA ALA A 65 -29.23 28.40 6.39
C ALA A 65 -29.80 29.26 7.56
N GLY A 66 -31.13 29.39 7.61
CA GLY A 66 -31.86 30.04 8.69
C GLY A 66 -32.02 29.12 9.90
N ALA A 67 -31.79 29.68 11.09
CA ALA A 67 -31.94 28.99 12.37
C ALA A 67 -33.43 28.82 12.75
N LEU A 68 -33.84 27.60 13.09
CA LEU A 68 -35.14 27.31 13.71
C LEU A 68 -35.02 27.42 15.24
N ALA A 69 -36.00 28.07 15.87
CA ALA A 69 -36.11 28.26 17.30
C ALA A 69 -36.50 26.94 18.04
N PRO A 70 -36.10 26.77 19.32
CA PRO A 70 -36.42 25.58 20.08
C PRO A 70 -37.88 25.60 20.60
N PRO A 71 -38.52 24.42 20.76
CA PRO A 71 -39.87 24.33 21.29
C PRO A 71 -39.91 24.53 22.82
N ARG A 72 -40.99 25.15 23.29
CA ARG A 72 -41.29 25.35 24.72
C ARG A 72 -41.68 24.03 25.41
N PRO A 73 -41.31 23.83 26.69
CA PRO A 73 -41.75 22.67 27.45
C PRO A 73 -43.21 22.85 27.93
N LEU A 74 -44.01 21.81 27.74
CA LEU A 74 -45.34 21.67 28.33
C LEU A 74 -45.20 21.05 29.71
N GLY A 75 -45.57 21.81 30.74
CA GLY A 75 -45.67 21.34 32.12
C GLY A 75 -46.98 20.57 32.35
N GLY A 76 -46.86 19.35 32.85
CA GLY A 76 -47.95 18.58 33.43
C GLY A 76 -47.42 17.79 34.62
N HIS A 77 -47.84 18.14 35.82
CA HIS A 77 -47.55 17.40 37.04
C HIS A 77 -48.74 16.50 37.35
N SER A 78 -48.53 15.18 37.29
CA SER A 78 -49.38 14.17 37.93
C SER A 78 -48.69 13.68 39.21
N PRO A 79 -49.43 13.41 40.29
CA PRO A 79 -48.86 12.90 41.53
C PRO A 79 -48.45 11.43 41.32
N LEU A 80 -47.15 11.16 41.38
CA LEU A 80 -46.59 9.82 41.40
C LEU A 80 -46.78 9.22 42.80
N VAL A 81 -47.31 8.01 42.84
CA VAL A 81 -47.35 7.13 44.02
C VAL A 81 -45.94 6.60 44.24
N ASP A 82 -45.37 6.86 45.42
CA ASP A 82 -44.06 6.34 45.82
C ASP A 82 -44.13 4.81 46.01
N VAL A 83 -43.75 4.08 44.96
CA VAL A 83 -43.46 2.65 45.05
C VAL A 83 -42.01 2.51 45.51
N ILE A 84 -41.81 2.13 46.76
CA ILE A 84 -40.50 1.75 47.30
C ILE A 84 -40.07 0.46 46.59
N LEU A 85 -39.22 0.60 45.56
CA LEU A 85 -38.56 -0.53 44.91
C LEU A 85 -37.39 -0.99 45.80
N PRO A 86 -37.21 -2.31 46.01
CA PRO A 86 -36.06 -2.83 46.74
C PRO A 86 -34.75 -2.44 46.04
N ASP A 87 -33.71 -2.19 46.83
CA ASP A 87 -32.37 -1.83 46.35
C ASP A 87 -31.90 -2.80 45.27
N VAL A 88 -31.86 -2.31 44.02
CA VAL A 88 -31.25 -3.04 42.90
C VAL A 88 -29.76 -3.10 43.19
N PRO A 89 -29.13 -4.29 43.26
CA PRO A 89 -27.69 -4.42 43.41
C PRO A 89 -27.02 -3.55 42.34
N GLN A 90 -26.15 -2.64 42.75
CA GLN A 90 -25.41 -1.81 41.79
C GLN A 90 -24.63 -2.75 40.88
N VAL A 91 -25.06 -2.85 39.62
CA VAL A 91 -24.32 -3.55 38.57
C VAL A 91 -22.97 -2.82 38.52
N PRO A 92 -21.84 -3.52 38.73
CA PRO A 92 -20.54 -2.89 38.66
C PRO A 92 -20.46 -2.11 37.36
N GLU A 93 -20.17 -0.82 37.48
CA GLU A 93 -20.06 0.14 36.39
C GLU A 93 -19.27 -0.53 35.26
N ALA A 94 -19.99 -0.95 34.22
CA ALA A 94 -19.44 -1.81 33.19
C ALA A 94 -18.26 -1.05 32.61
N SER A 95 -17.05 -1.59 32.79
CA SER A 95 -15.85 -1.02 32.20
C SER A 95 -16.14 -0.79 30.73
N GLU A 96 -16.07 0.48 30.32
CA GLU A 96 -16.48 0.92 29.00
C GLU A 96 -15.76 0.05 27.96
N ILE A 97 -16.50 -0.88 27.34
CA ILE A 97 -15.93 -1.82 26.37
C ILE A 97 -15.48 -0.96 25.20
N LYS A 98 -14.15 -0.76 25.10
CA LYS A 98 -13.55 0.04 24.04
C LYS A 98 -13.73 -0.68 22.70
N VAL A 99 -14.83 -0.37 22.02
CA VAL A 99 -15.10 -0.92 20.69
C VAL A 99 -14.12 -0.31 19.70
N SER A 100 -13.49 -1.16 18.89
CA SER A 100 -12.53 -0.69 17.90
C SER A 100 -13.21 0.18 16.81
N PRO A 101 -12.48 1.11 16.17
CA PRO A 101 -13.04 1.95 15.10
C PRO A 101 -13.64 1.12 13.95
N TRP A 102 -12.96 0.07 13.51
CA TRP A 102 -13.39 -0.77 12.39
C TRP A 102 -14.69 -1.54 12.72
N GLN A 103 -14.87 -2.05 13.94
CA GLN A 103 -16.12 -2.69 14.37
C GLN A 103 -17.29 -1.71 14.33
N THR A 104 -17.05 -0.44 14.64
CA THR A 104 -18.08 0.60 14.55
C THR A 104 -18.46 0.90 13.10
N LEU A 105 -17.49 0.92 12.19
CA LEU A 105 -17.74 1.05 10.75
C LEU A 105 -18.53 -0.14 10.20
N THR A 106 -18.12 -1.38 10.50
CA THR A 106 -18.83 -2.60 10.09
C THR A 106 -20.29 -2.61 10.56
N ARG A 107 -20.55 -2.30 11.84
CA ARG A 107 -21.92 -2.24 12.39
C ARG A 107 -22.77 -1.16 11.69
N LYS A 108 -22.19 0.01 11.44
CA LYS A 108 -22.86 1.10 10.71
C LYS A 108 -23.19 0.69 9.27
N ALA A 109 -22.25 0.04 8.59
CA ALA A 109 -22.40 -0.43 7.21
C ALA A 109 -23.49 -1.50 7.09
N LEU A 110 -23.49 -2.51 7.96
CA LEU A 110 -24.55 -3.54 8.01
C LEU A 110 -25.93 -2.94 8.26
N ARG A 111 -26.04 -2.03 9.24
CA ARG A 111 -27.32 -1.36 9.52
C ARG A 111 -27.80 -0.57 8.31
N ALA A 112 -26.93 0.21 7.67
CA ALA A 112 -27.28 0.99 6.49
C ALA A 112 -27.70 0.10 5.31
N LEU A 113 -27.00 -1.03 5.10
CA LEU A 113 -27.34 -2.03 4.09
C LEU A 113 -28.74 -2.61 4.33
N PHE A 114 -29.02 -3.14 5.52
CA PHE A 114 -30.32 -3.75 5.79
C PHE A 114 -31.46 -2.74 5.73
N LEU A 115 -31.25 -1.51 6.22
CA LEU A 115 -32.26 -0.45 6.10
C LEU A 115 -32.54 -0.09 4.64
N CYS A 116 -31.52 -0.01 3.78
CA CYS A 116 -31.75 0.33 2.38
C CYS A 116 -32.42 -0.80 1.60
N ILE A 117 -32.09 -2.06 1.91
CA ILE A 117 -32.71 -3.24 1.29
C ILE A 117 -34.19 -3.30 1.67
N ASP A 118 -34.50 -3.17 2.97
CA ASP A 118 -35.88 -3.20 3.48
C ASP A 118 -36.74 -2.07 2.89
N ALA A 119 -36.16 -0.87 2.76
CA ALA A 119 -36.83 0.28 2.16
C ALA A 119 -36.81 0.29 0.62
N ASN A 120 -36.06 -0.62 -0.03
CA ASN A 120 -35.74 -0.59 -1.46
C ASN A 120 -35.19 0.78 -1.93
N THR A 121 -34.29 1.36 -1.13
CA THR A 121 -33.65 2.67 -1.38
C THR A 121 -32.13 2.60 -1.47
N CYS A 122 -31.56 1.42 -1.76
CA CYS A 122 -30.12 1.27 -1.86
C CYS A 122 -29.54 2.13 -2.98
N GLN A 123 -28.44 2.82 -2.67
CA GLN A 123 -27.68 3.59 -3.66
C GLN A 123 -26.90 2.66 -4.59
N LYS A 124 -26.34 3.24 -5.66
CA LYS A 124 -25.45 2.49 -6.57
C LYS A 124 -24.36 1.79 -5.76
N ASN A 125 -24.18 0.50 -6.02
CA ASN A 125 -23.22 -0.40 -5.38
C ASN A 125 -23.42 -0.67 -3.87
N GLN A 126 -24.42 -0.09 -3.22
CA GLN A 126 -24.62 -0.29 -1.77
C GLN A 126 -24.94 -1.76 -1.45
N GLU A 127 -25.64 -2.49 -2.33
CA GLU A 127 -25.90 -3.93 -2.19
C GLU A 127 -24.71 -4.83 -2.57
N LYS A 128 -23.62 -4.25 -3.07
CA LYS A 128 -22.39 -4.99 -3.38
C LYS A 128 -21.47 -4.90 -2.17
N VAL A 129 -21.29 -6.04 -1.51
CA VAL A 129 -20.54 -6.10 -0.26
C VAL A 129 -19.11 -6.57 -0.51
N ILE A 130 -18.16 -5.87 0.10
CA ILE A 130 -16.74 -6.25 0.14
C ILE A 130 -16.41 -6.57 1.60
N ILE A 131 -15.87 -7.76 1.85
CA ILE A 131 -15.33 -8.10 3.18
C ILE A 131 -13.82 -7.87 3.15
N VAL A 132 -13.29 -7.20 4.16
CA VAL A 132 -11.86 -6.87 4.29
C VAL A 132 -11.36 -7.39 5.63
N GLU A 133 -10.42 -8.33 5.61
CA GLU A 133 -9.85 -8.95 6.81
C GLU A 133 -8.45 -8.41 7.15
N THR A 134 -7.69 -8.04 6.13
CA THR A 134 -6.27 -7.69 6.27
C THR A 134 -6.00 -6.62 7.33
N MET A 135 -4.96 -6.85 8.14
CA MET A 135 -4.58 -5.99 9.25
C MET A 135 -4.23 -4.56 8.82
N TYR A 136 -3.73 -4.35 7.60
CA TYR A 136 -3.28 -3.03 7.12
C TYR A 136 -4.40 -1.99 7.08
N PHE A 137 -5.65 -2.43 6.85
CA PHE A 137 -6.81 -1.54 6.89
C PHE A 137 -7.14 -1.13 8.32
N ARG A 138 -6.99 -2.04 9.28
CA ARG A 138 -7.23 -1.78 10.71
C ARG A 138 -6.12 -0.93 11.33
N THR A 139 -4.86 -1.19 10.98
CA THR A 139 -3.72 -0.42 11.48
C THR A 139 -3.70 0.99 10.90
N ASP A 140 -4.09 1.19 9.63
CA ASP A 140 -4.30 2.54 9.06
C ASP A 140 -5.33 3.35 9.86
N MET A 141 -6.48 2.75 10.22
CA MET A 141 -7.47 3.40 11.08
C MET A 141 -6.95 3.72 12.49
N ALA A 142 -5.93 3.00 12.95
CA ALA A 142 -5.21 3.27 14.20
C ALA A 142 -4.06 4.28 14.04
N GLY A 143 -3.84 4.82 12.84
CA GLY A 143 -2.83 5.83 12.54
C GLY A 143 -1.44 5.28 12.23
N HIS A 144 -1.31 3.98 11.93
CA HIS A 144 -0.06 3.42 11.43
C HIS A 144 0.23 3.93 10.01
N ILE A 145 1.52 4.07 9.69
CA ILE A 145 1.98 4.67 8.44
C ILE A 145 3.08 3.78 7.86
N GLY A 146 2.68 2.87 6.97
CA GLY A 146 3.55 2.04 6.14
C GLY A 146 3.09 2.09 4.67
N GLY A 147 3.82 1.40 3.79
CA GLY A 147 3.45 1.36 2.37
C GLY A 147 2.11 0.65 2.18
N GLU A 148 1.94 -0.44 2.91
CA GLU A 148 0.74 -1.27 2.96
C GLU A 148 -0.46 -0.50 3.54
N GLU A 149 -0.28 0.26 4.64
CA GLU A 149 -1.33 1.12 5.19
C GLU A 149 -1.72 2.25 4.22
N ILE A 150 -0.77 2.89 3.54
CA ILE A 150 -1.07 3.93 2.53
C ILE A 150 -1.91 3.33 1.39
N TRP A 151 -1.55 2.12 0.93
CA TRP A 151 -2.32 1.43 -0.10
C TRP A 151 -3.71 1.01 0.40
N ALA A 152 -3.82 0.50 1.62
CA ALA A 152 -5.09 0.17 2.26
C ALA A 152 -6.00 1.40 2.39
N ASN A 153 -5.46 2.54 2.83
CA ASN A 153 -6.18 3.81 2.93
C ASN A 153 -6.76 4.25 1.59
N SER A 154 -5.93 4.25 0.54
CA SER A 154 -6.39 4.58 -0.81
C SER A 154 -7.49 3.63 -1.30
N THR A 155 -7.38 2.34 -0.95
CA THR A 155 -8.37 1.32 -1.32
C THR A 155 -9.69 1.55 -0.60
N MET A 156 -9.66 1.90 0.70
CA MET A 156 -10.87 2.27 1.46
C MET A 156 -11.56 3.50 0.90
N LEU A 157 -10.79 4.53 0.52
CA LEU A 157 -11.34 5.73 -0.11
C LEU A 157 -12.04 5.40 -1.42
N ALA A 158 -11.41 4.59 -2.28
CA ALA A 158 -12.01 4.15 -3.54
C ALA A 158 -13.31 3.35 -3.32
N MET A 159 -13.33 2.42 -2.35
CA MET A 159 -14.53 1.66 -1.99
C MET A 159 -15.68 2.59 -1.55
N ASN A 160 -15.37 3.57 -0.69
CA ASN A 160 -16.34 4.53 -0.19
C ASN A 160 -16.88 5.44 -1.30
N ASN A 161 -16.01 5.96 -2.17
CA ASN A 161 -16.40 6.83 -3.28
C ASN A 161 -17.30 6.10 -4.28
N LEU A 162 -17.06 4.81 -4.51
CA LEU A 162 -17.87 3.97 -5.38
C LEU A 162 -19.19 3.50 -4.74
N GLY A 163 -19.42 3.80 -3.46
CA GLY A 163 -20.66 3.45 -2.75
C GLY A 163 -20.75 1.98 -2.34
N TYR A 164 -19.63 1.24 -2.27
CA TYR A 164 -19.63 -0.13 -1.81
C TYR A 164 -19.91 -0.24 -0.31
N THR A 165 -20.63 -1.29 0.09
CA THR A 165 -20.72 -1.64 1.52
C THR A 165 -19.50 -2.44 1.92
N VAL A 166 -18.68 -1.89 2.82
CA VAL A 166 -17.44 -2.52 3.29
C VAL A 166 -17.63 -3.05 4.71
N LEU A 167 -17.30 -4.32 4.91
CA LEU A 167 -17.31 -4.99 6.20
C LEU A 167 -15.88 -5.36 6.58
N TYR A 168 -15.43 -4.93 7.75
CA TYR A 168 -14.11 -5.26 8.27
C TYR A 168 -14.20 -6.43 9.24
N ALA A 169 -13.37 -7.44 9.01
CA ALA A 169 -13.22 -8.63 9.85
C ALA A 169 -11.84 -8.62 10.54
N GLU A 170 -11.75 -9.22 11.72
CA GLU A 170 -10.51 -9.41 12.46
C GLU A 170 -9.67 -10.57 11.92
N ASP A 171 -10.33 -11.62 11.46
CA ASP A 171 -9.74 -12.82 10.86
C ASP A 171 -10.68 -13.46 9.82
N MET A 172 -10.19 -14.53 9.18
CA MET A 172 -10.96 -15.24 8.15
C MET A 172 -12.15 -16.05 8.70
N MET A 173 -12.20 -16.34 10.01
CA MET A 173 -13.36 -16.99 10.63
C MET A 173 -14.51 -16.01 10.77
N GLU A 174 -14.22 -14.80 11.24
CA GLU A 174 -15.19 -13.71 11.27
C GLU A 174 -15.64 -13.35 9.84
N ALA A 175 -14.71 -13.27 8.88
CA ALA A 175 -15.06 -13.05 7.47
C ALA A 175 -16.00 -14.14 6.93
N ALA A 176 -15.77 -15.41 7.26
CA ALA A 176 -16.65 -16.52 6.86
C ALA A 176 -18.03 -16.44 7.53
N GLN A 177 -18.10 -15.99 8.78
CA GLN A 177 -19.38 -15.73 9.46
C GLN A 177 -20.13 -14.59 8.77
N MET A 178 -19.46 -13.48 8.44
CA MET A 178 -20.05 -12.36 7.70
C MET A 178 -20.56 -12.81 6.33
N TYR A 179 -19.78 -13.61 5.60
CA TYR A 179 -20.18 -14.17 4.32
C TYR A 179 -21.48 -14.98 4.43
N ARG A 180 -21.58 -15.86 5.43
CA ARG A 180 -22.78 -16.70 5.64
C ARG A 180 -24.06 -15.91 5.91
N MET A 181 -23.96 -14.70 6.46
CA MET A 181 -25.14 -13.86 6.73
C MET A 181 -25.74 -13.29 5.44
N ILE A 182 -24.93 -13.00 4.42
CA ILE A 182 -25.33 -12.27 3.20
C ILE A 182 -24.57 -12.77 1.96
N PRO A 183 -24.54 -14.09 1.68
CA PRO A 183 -23.61 -14.69 0.70
C PRO A 183 -23.79 -14.16 -0.73
N ASN A 184 -25.03 -13.80 -1.08
CA ASN A 184 -25.41 -13.31 -2.42
C ASN A 184 -24.98 -11.86 -2.67
N LEU A 185 -24.77 -11.07 -1.60
CA LEU A 185 -24.37 -9.67 -1.70
C LEU A 185 -22.84 -9.51 -1.73
N VAL A 186 -22.10 -10.45 -1.14
CA VAL A 186 -20.64 -10.41 -1.10
C VAL A 186 -20.06 -10.69 -2.49
N LYS A 187 -19.34 -9.70 -3.03
CA LYS A 187 -18.66 -9.78 -4.33
C LYS A 187 -17.26 -10.38 -4.18
N ILE A 188 -16.46 -9.84 -3.27
CA ILE A 188 -15.10 -10.30 -3.00
C ILE A 188 -14.77 -10.21 -1.51
N VAL A 189 -13.75 -10.96 -1.10
CA VAL A 189 -13.11 -10.95 0.21
C VAL A 189 -11.64 -10.59 0.01
N ILE A 190 -11.15 -9.55 0.67
CA ILE A 190 -9.76 -9.08 0.60
C ILE A 190 -9.09 -9.41 1.94
N ALA A 191 -8.03 -10.21 1.92
CA ALA A 191 -7.37 -10.70 3.12
C ALA A 191 -5.84 -10.74 2.92
N ASN A 192 -5.08 -10.92 4.00
CA ASN A 192 -3.64 -11.16 3.82
C ASN A 192 -3.44 -12.50 3.10
N ASP A 193 -2.32 -12.64 2.38
CA ASP A 193 -2.01 -13.86 1.63
C ASP A 193 -1.97 -15.11 2.51
N TRP A 194 -1.31 -15.05 3.68
CA TRP A 194 -1.24 -16.19 4.59
C TRP A 194 -2.62 -16.59 5.15
N ASP A 195 -3.50 -15.62 5.37
CA ASP A 195 -4.86 -15.85 5.86
C ASP A 195 -5.75 -16.48 4.78
N VAL A 196 -5.58 -16.07 3.51
CA VAL A 196 -6.22 -16.73 2.37
C VAL A 196 -5.77 -18.19 2.27
N PHE A 197 -4.46 -18.48 2.37
CA PHE A 197 -3.96 -19.85 2.33
C PHE A 197 -4.49 -20.69 3.51
N ALA A 198 -4.53 -20.13 4.71
CA ALA A 198 -5.09 -20.80 5.88
C ALA A 198 -6.58 -21.11 5.69
N CYS A 199 -7.36 -20.15 5.22
CA CYS A 199 -8.79 -20.32 4.93
C CYS A 199 -9.03 -21.37 3.84
N TRP A 200 -8.27 -21.32 2.76
CA TRP A 200 -8.39 -22.25 1.64
C TRP A 200 -8.09 -23.71 2.04
N LYS A 201 -7.18 -23.91 3.00
CA LYS A 201 -6.88 -25.23 3.59
C LYS A 201 -7.98 -25.70 4.56
N ASP A 202 -8.65 -24.78 5.27
CA ASP A 202 -9.72 -25.12 6.21
C ASP A 202 -11.06 -25.40 5.51
N LYS A 203 -11.20 -26.64 5.03
CA LYS A 203 -12.41 -27.13 4.34
C LYS A 203 -13.65 -27.20 5.24
N ARG A 204 -13.51 -27.13 6.56
CA ARG A 204 -14.63 -27.32 7.52
C ARG A 204 -15.25 -26.03 7.98
N ARG A 205 -14.45 -24.98 8.12
CA ARG A 205 -14.89 -23.75 8.78
C ARG A 205 -14.85 -22.53 7.88
N CYS A 206 -13.98 -22.50 6.87
CA CYS A 206 -13.70 -21.29 6.10
C CYS A 206 -14.15 -21.37 4.64
N VAL A 207 -13.36 -22.05 3.79
CA VAL A 207 -13.62 -22.13 2.36
C VAL A 207 -14.85 -22.98 2.06
N GLN A 208 -15.53 -22.66 0.96
CA GLN A 208 -16.60 -23.48 0.44
C GLN A 208 -16.07 -24.87 0.06
N SER A 209 -16.75 -25.90 0.53
CA SER A 209 -16.40 -27.29 0.25
C SER A 209 -17.61 -28.21 0.45
N ALA A 210 -17.45 -29.51 0.22
CA ALA A 210 -18.47 -30.50 0.58
C ALA A 210 -18.74 -30.54 2.10
N GLU A 211 -17.72 -30.31 2.93
CA GLU A 211 -17.83 -30.27 4.40
C GLU A 211 -18.35 -28.91 4.92
N ASN A 212 -18.29 -27.86 4.10
CA ASN A 212 -18.70 -26.50 4.43
C ASN A 212 -19.39 -25.84 3.22
N PRO A 213 -20.63 -26.24 2.87
CA PRO A 213 -21.30 -25.77 1.66
C PRO A 213 -21.63 -24.26 1.68
N THR A 214 -21.64 -23.65 2.87
CA THR A 214 -21.88 -22.22 3.09
C THR A 214 -20.58 -21.42 3.31
N GLY A 215 -19.42 -22.04 3.10
CA GLY A 215 -18.13 -21.36 3.18
C GLY A 215 -17.91 -20.32 2.07
N ILE A 216 -16.82 -19.56 2.17
CA ILE A 216 -16.44 -18.57 1.17
C ILE A 216 -15.93 -19.31 -0.09
N PRO A 217 -16.52 -19.10 -1.28
CA PRO A 217 -15.97 -19.64 -2.52
C PRO A 217 -14.54 -19.14 -2.72
N ASP A 218 -13.63 -20.03 -3.12
CA ASP A 218 -12.22 -19.71 -3.32
C ASP A 218 -12.00 -18.55 -4.30
N TYR A 219 -12.77 -18.51 -5.39
CA TYR A 219 -12.70 -17.45 -6.40
C TYR A 219 -13.07 -16.05 -5.89
N LYS A 220 -13.69 -15.93 -4.71
CA LYS A 220 -13.99 -14.64 -4.08
C LYS A 220 -12.84 -14.13 -3.19
N MET A 221 -11.83 -14.95 -2.87
CA MET A 221 -10.76 -14.59 -1.93
C MET A 221 -9.53 -14.02 -2.66
N PHE A 222 -9.24 -12.75 -2.40
CA PHE A 222 -8.10 -12.03 -2.94
C PHE A 222 -7.03 -11.80 -1.88
N SER A 223 -5.79 -12.04 -2.26
CA SER A 223 -4.63 -11.73 -1.42
C SER A 223 -4.24 -10.27 -1.62
N PHE A 224 -4.25 -9.49 -0.55
CA PHE A 224 -3.77 -8.11 -0.52
C PHE A 224 -2.27 -8.11 -0.21
N TYR A 225 -1.45 -8.20 -1.25
CA TYR A 225 -0.02 -8.48 -1.09
C TYR A 225 0.83 -7.42 -1.78
N PHE A 226 1.74 -6.82 -1.01
CA PHE A 226 2.51 -5.66 -1.48
C PHE A 226 3.55 -6.03 -2.54
N TRP A 227 4.15 -7.21 -2.46
CA TRP A 227 5.32 -7.59 -3.26
C TRP A 227 4.95 -8.40 -4.51
N PRO A 228 5.84 -8.51 -5.51
CA PRO A 228 5.59 -9.39 -6.64
C PRO A 228 5.60 -10.85 -6.18
N GLY A 229 4.51 -11.58 -6.45
CA GLY A 229 4.46 -13.01 -6.15
C GLY A 229 3.08 -13.61 -6.40
N PRO A 230 2.98 -14.94 -6.60
CA PRO A 230 1.71 -15.63 -6.84
C PRO A 230 1.01 -15.99 -5.52
N ASN A 231 1.08 -15.14 -4.49
CA ASN A 231 0.71 -15.44 -3.10
C ASN A 231 -0.81 -15.61 -2.88
N ASN A 232 -1.45 -16.50 -3.65
CA ASN A 232 -2.84 -16.90 -3.55
C ASN A 232 -3.00 -18.34 -4.08
N PRO A 233 -3.86 -19.18 -3.48
CA PRO A 233 -4.11 -20.55 -3.96
C PRO A 233 -4.55 -20.67 -5.43
N LEU A 234 -5.20 -19.65 -5.99
CA LEU A 234 -5.65 -19.62 -7.39
C LEU A 234 -4.62 -18.96 -8.34
N GLY A 235 -3.47 -18.55 -7.82
CA GLY A 235 -2.38 -17.95 -8.60
C GLY A 235 -2.43 -16.41 -8.68
N PRO A 236 -1.53 -15.80 -9.47
CA PRO A 236 -1.24 -14.38 -9.39
C PRO A 236 -2.42 -13.46 -9.78
N LYS A 237 -3.37 -13.93 -10.60
CA LYS A 237 -4.60 -13.18 -10.93
C LYS A 237 -5.47 -12.86 -9.69
N TRP A 238 -5.36 -13.64 -8.62
CA TRP A 238 -6.07 -13.39 -7.34
C TRP A 238 -5.21 -12.65 -6.31
N VAL A 239 -4.05 -12.12 -6.73
CA VAL A 239 -3.20 -11.26 -5.92
C VAL A 239 -3.42 -9.82 -6.35
N LEU A 240 -3.94 -9.00 -5.45
CA LEU A 240 -4.02 -7.55 -5.62
C LEU A 240 -2.64 -6.96 -5.34
N SER A 241 -2.20 -5.99 -6.15
CA SER A 241 -0.89 -5.37 -6.00
C SER A 241 -0.93 -3.83 -6.06
N PRO A 242 -0.03 -3.14 -5.33
CA PRO A 242 0.05 -1.67 -5.29
C PRO A 242 0.75 -1.07 -6.52
N GLU A 243 1.50 -1.88 -7.27
CA GLU A 243 2.26 -1.45 -8.44
C GLU A 243 2.07 -2.44 -9.59
N PRO A 244 2.19 -1.98 -10.86
CA PRO A 244 1.99 -2.82 -12.03
C PRO A 244 3.23 -3.68 -12.27
N TYR A 245 3.45 -4.71 -11.44
CA TYR A 245 4.67 -5.53 -11.46
C TYR A 245 5.00 -6.19 -12.80
N TYR A 246 4.01 -6.39 -13.67
CA TYR A 246 4.22 -6.87 -15.04
C TYR A 246 5.02 -5.87 -15.92
N LEU A 247 5.14 -4.62 -15.51
CA LEU A 247 6.00 -3.62 -16.14
C LEU A 247 7.43 -3.64 -15.60
N GLU A 248 7.66 -4.27 -14.44
CA GLU A 248 9.00 -4.40 -13.91
C GLU A 248 9.73 -5.48 -14.70
N PRO A 249 10.87 -5.16 -15.33
CA PRO A 249 11.52 -6.14 -16.18
C PRO A 249 11.96 -7.37 -15.36
N GLY A 250 12.10 -8.52 -16.00
CA GLY A 250 12.46 -9.77 -15.31
C GLY A 250 11.43 -10.29 -14.29
N ILE A 251 10.30 -9.61 -14.12
CA ILE A 251 9.15 -10.12 -13.35
C ILE A 251 8.11 -10.63 -14.35
N GLU A 252 8.01 -11.95 -14.48
CA GLU A 252 7.03 -12.62 -15.36
C GLU A 252 5.69 -12.89 -14.66
N ILE A 253 5.48 -12.31 -13.47
CA ILE A 253 4.29 -12.55 -12.65
C ILE A 253 3.26 -11.46 -12.92
N ASN A 254 2.15 -11.84 -13.53
CA ASN A 254 1.04 -10.94 -13.81
C ASN A 254 0.02 -10.96 -12.65
N THR A 255 0.26 -10.10 -11.65
CA THR A 255 -0.69 -9.85 -10.55
C THR A 255 -1.80 -8.89 -10.99
N THR A 256 -2.93 -8.89 -10.28
CA THR A 256 -4.02 -7.95 -10.53
C THR A 256 -3.65 -6.59 -9.93
N TYR A 257 -3.25 -5.66 -10.79
CA TYR A 257 -2.87 -4.31 -10.39
C TYR A 257 -4.08 -3.51 -9.89
N LEU A 258 -4.15 -3.27 -8.58
CA LEU A 258 -5.13 -2.39 -7.96
C LEU A 258 -4.60 -0.95 -7.87
N GLY A 259 -3.35 -0.81 -7.41
CA GLY A 259 -2.70 0.47 -7.21
C GLY A 259 -3.24 1.28 -6.04
N TYR A 260 -2.65 2.45 -5.85
CA TYR A 260 -3.03 3.43 -4.84
C TYR A 260 -2.96 4.84 -5.42
N SER A 261 -3.69 5.75 -4.79
CA SER A 261 -3.69 7.17 -5.08
C SER A 261 -2.92 7.93 -4.01
N ILE A 262 -2.13 8.89 -4.48
CA ILE A 262 -1.44 9.86 -3.63
C ILE A 262 -2.22 11.17 -3.48
N GLU A 263 -3.24 11.41 -4.32
CA GLU A 263 -3.93 12.70 -4.43
C GLU A 263 -4.48 13.19 -3.09
N HIS A 264 -5.04 12.28 -2.28
CA HIS A 264 -5.57 12.65 -0.96
C HIS A 264 -4.49 13.19 -0.03
N ALA A 265 -3.35 12.51 0.08
CA ALA A 265 -2.24 12.95 0.92
C ALA A 265 -1.63 14.27 0.41
N CYS A 266 -1.53 14.42 -0.91
CA CYS A 266 -1.04 15.63 -1.55
C CYS A 266 -1.99 16.82 -1.33
N ALA A 267 -3.30 16.62 -1.46
CA ALA A 267 -4.30 17.68 -1.27
C ALA A 267 -4.37 18.20 0.17
N LEU A 268 -4.02 17.36 1.15
CA LEU A 268 -3.93 17.76 2.57
C LEU A 268 -2.64 18.52 2.91
N THR A 269 -1.67 18.57 1.98
CA THR A 269 -0.39 19.20 2.20
C THR A 269 -0.28 20.45 1.32
N GLU A 270 0.01 21.59 1.93
CA GLU A 270 0.21 22.83 1.19
C GLU A 270 1.38 22.69 0.20
N PHE A 271 1.12 23.01 -1.06
CA PHE A 271 2.16 23.09 -2.08
C PHE A 271 3.05 24.31 -1.82
N VAL A 272 4.36 24.09 -1.66
CA VAL A 272 5.33 25.18 -1.44
C VAL A 272 6.04 25.50 -2.76
N PRO A 273 5.87 26.72 -3.32
CA PRO A 273 6.63 27.17 -4.49
C PRO A 273 8.13 27.13 -4.24
N VAL A 274 8.91 26.85 -5.28
CA VAL A 274 10.34 26.49 -5.16
C VAL A 274 11.18 27.63 -4.56
N GLU A 275 10.80 28.88 -4.85
CA GLU A 275 11.45 30.08 -4.33
C GLU A 275 11.24 30.25 -2.81
N ALA A 276 10.15 29.70 -2.28
CA ALA A 276 9.82 29.71 -0.85
C ALA A 276 10.34 28.48 -0.10
N ARG A 277 10.89 27.48 -0.80
CA ARG A 277 11.41 26.26 -0.18
C ARG A 277 12.70 26.52 0.57
N VAL A 278 12.86 25.83 1.68
CA VAL A 278 14.11 25.81 2.43
C VAL A 278 15.19 25.22 1.53
N ASN A 279 16.41 25.74 1.60
CA ASN A 279 17.55 25.18 0.84
C ASN A 279 18.02 23.85 1.45
N GLN A 280 17.14 22.83 1.44
CA GLN A 280 17.40 21.49 1.94
C GLN A 280 17.08 20.40 0.92
N ALA A 281 17.77 19.28 1.06
CA ALA A 281 17.44 17.99 0.46
C ALA A 281 16.94 17.03 1.52
N TRP A 282 15.89 16.26 1.21
CA TRP A 282 15.40 15.19 2.07
C TRP A 282 16.04 13.86 1.69
N ILE A 283 16.65 13.15 2.63
CA ILE A 283 17.20 11.81 2.41
C ILE A 283 16.12 10.78 2.75
N LEU A 284 15.77 9.94 1.77
CA LEU A 284 14.74 8.91 1.91
C LEU A 284 15.26 7.73 2.74
N ALA A 285 15.08 7.80 4.05
CA ALA A 285 15.39 6.71 4.98
C ALA A 285 14.35 6.66 6.10
N LYS A 286 13.86 5.44 6.42
CA LYS A 286 13.00 5.20 7.60
C LYS A 286 13.77 4.57 8.76
N LEU A 287 14.82 3.81 8.45
CA LEU A 287 15.75 3.25 9.42
C LEU A 287 17.16 3.79 9.15
N LEU A 288 17.93 4.06 10.19
CA LEU A 288 19.30 4.51 10.04
C LEU A 288 20.20 3.40 9.46
N SER A 289 19.91 2.13 9.76
CA SER A 289 20.54 0.97 9.12
C SER A 289 20.50 0.99 7.59
N TYR A 290 19.51 1.64 6.98
CA TYR A 290 19.41 1.70 5.52
C TYR A 290 20.54 2.50 4.89
N ILE A 291 21.15 3.40 5.66
CA ILE A 291 22.23 4.28 5.19
C ILE A 291 23.53 3.49 5.00
N ASP A 292 23.71 2.37 5.73
CA ASP A 292 24.86 1.49 5.52
C ASP A 292 24.92 0.93 4.08
N GLN A 293 23.76 0.80 3.44
CA GLN A 293 23.63 0.31 2.07
C GLN A 293 23.58 1.45 1.04
N SER A 294 23.75 2.70 1.48
CA SER A 294 23.74 3.87 0.61
C SER A 294 24.77 3.72 -0.51
N PRO A 295 24.40 3.98 -1.78
CA PRO A 295 25.36 4.03 -2.87
C PRO A 295 26.17 5.33 -2.89
N TRP A 296 25.86 6.27 -1.99
CA TRP A 296 26.49 7.59 -1.88
C TRP A 296 27.35 7.69 -0.63
N THR A 297 28.46 8.42 -0.73
CA THR A 297 29.42 8.65 0.36
C THR A 297 29.21 10.02 1.00
N THR A 298 29.73 10.21 2.22
CA THR A 298 29.77 11.54 2.89
C THR A 298 30.42 12.61 2.01
N ALA A 299 31.48 12.27 1.27
CA ALA A 299 32.19 13.21 0.40
C ALA A 299 31.32 13.71 -0.76
N ASP A 300 30.37 12.90 -1.24
CA ASP A 300 29.45 13.29 -2.30
C ASP A 300 28.45 14.33 -1.79
N TYR A 301 27.89 14.11 -0.60
CA TYR A 301 26.99 15.06 0.07
C TYR A 301 27.72 16.39 0.38
N ASP A 302 28.96 16.33 0.87
CA ASP A 302 29.79 17.52 1.12
C ASP A 302 30.03 18.30 -0.19
N THR A 303 30.25 17.59 -1.30
CA THR A 303 30.44 18.19 -2.62
C THR A 303 29.18 18.86 -3.14
N ILE A 304 28.02 18.21 -3.03
CA ILE A 304 26.72 18.81 -3.37
C ILE A 304 26.47 20.07 -2.53
N SER A 305 26.72 20.02 -1.23
CA SER A 305 26.51 21.16 -0.33
C SER A 305 27.38 22.35 -0.74
N ARG A 306 28.65 22.13 -1.10
CA ARG A 306 29.52 23.20 -1.63
C ARG A 306 29.01 23.84 -2.92
N TYR A 307 28.42 23.07 -3.83
CA TYR A 307 27.94 23.59 -5.12
C TYR A 307 26.55 24.21 -5.06
N THR A 308 25.68 23.73 -4.18
CA THR A 308 24.25 24.08 -4.16
C THR A 308 23.82 24.84 -2.91
N GLY A 309 24.67 24.86 -1.88
CA GLY A 309 24.34 25.34 -0.54
C GLY A 309 23.31 24.48 0.20
N LEU A 310 22.95 23.30 -0.32
CA LEU A 310 21.95 22.44 0.29
C LEU A 310 22.39 21.96 1.68
N ARG A 311 21.42 21.97 2.60
CA ARG A 311 21.48 21.25 3.88
C ARG A 311 20.70 19.94 3.76
N TYR A 312 20.96 19.00 4.66
CA TYR A 312 20.30 17.69 4.60
C TYR A 312 19.38 17.48 5.79
N ALA A 313 18.23 16.86 5.52
CA ALA A 313 17.29 16.43 6.53
C ALA A 313 16.81 15.00 6.25
N LEU A 314 16.44 14.27 7.30
CA LEU A 314 15.86 12.94 7.20
C LEU A 314 14.96 12.63 8.41
N GLY A 315 14.25 11.50 8.35
CA GLY A 315 13.37 11.02 9.41
C GLY A 315 13.55 9.53 9.65
N ALA A 316 14.74 9.13 10.13
CA ALA A 316 15.10 7.71 10.27
C ALA A 316 15.39 7.30 11.73
N ARG A 317 14.68 6.29 12.22
CA ARG A 317 14.88 5.73 13.56
C ARG A 317 15.94 4.62 13.56
N LEU A 318 16.47 4.30 14.73
CA LEU A 318 17.21 3.05 14.93
C LEU A 318 16.22 1.87 14.90
N HIS A 319 16.68 0.71 14.46
CA HIS A 319 15.95 -0.53 14.72
C HIS A 319 16.08 -0.92 16.21
N ASP A 320 15.15 -1.73 16.71
CA ASP A 320 15.21 -2.16 18.11
C ASP A 320 16.50 -2.95 18.35
N GLY A 321 17.30 -2.50 19.32
CA GLY A 321 18.60 -3.09 19.65
C GLY A 321 19.76 -2.64 18.76
N GLU A 322 19.54 -1.76 17.78
CA GLU A 322 20.59 -1.19 16.95
C GLU A 322 21.27 0.00 17.64
N THR A 323 22.59 0.13 17.48
CA THR A 323 23.36 1.30 17.92
C THR A 323 23.72 2.18 16.72
N ALA A 324 23.75 3.49 16.95
CA ALA A 324 24.18 4.42 15.92
C ALA A 324 25.63 4.15 15.51
N SER A 325 25.88 3.99 14.20
CA SER A 325 27.23 3.80 13.68
C SER A 325 27.82 5.14 13.22
N PRO A 326 29.00 5.54 13.72
CA PRO A 326 29.71 6.71 13.18
C PRO A 326 30.22 6.50 11.76
N ALA A 327 30.22 5.25 11.26
CA ALA A 327 30.67 4.91 9.92
C ALA A 327 29.58 5.07 8.85
N TRP A 328 28.34 5.40 9.23
CA TRP A 328 27.28 5.59 8.23
C TRP A 328 27.61 6.74 7.28
N PRO A 329 27.47 6.56 5.96
CA PRO A 329 27.80 7.56 4.95
C PRO A 329 26.75 8.68 4.89
N LEU A 330 26.51 9.34 6.02
CA LEU A 330 25.68 10.52 6.13
C LEU A 330 26.49 11.79 5.80
N PRO A 331 25.80 12.88 5.42
CA PRO A 331 26.42 14.20 5.41
C PRO A 331 27.00 14.53 6.79
N ARG A 332 28.07 15.33 6.87
CA ARG A 332 28.62 15.77 8.16
C ARG A 332 27.60 16.56 8.98
N GLU A 333 26.80 17.37 8.30
CA GLU A 333 25.74 18.17 8.89
C GLU A 333 24.39 17.75 8.30
N TYR A 334 23.53 17.19 9.15
CA TYR A 334 22.16 16.85 8.80
C TYR A 334 21.24 17.02 10.01
N ALA A 335 19.95 17.23 9.74
CA ALA A 335 18.91 17.24 10.76
C ALA A 335 18.10 15.94 10.71
N ASN A 336 18.04 15.19 11.81
CA ASN A 336 17.17 14.03 11.93
C ASN A 336 15.88 14.39 12.66
N HIS A 337 14.73 14.13 12.05
CA HIS A 337 13.41 14.54 12.52
C HIS A 337 12.55 13.33 12.93
N VAL A 338 13.08 12.51 13.84
CA VAL A 338 12.42 11.27 14.30
C VAL A 338 11.80 11.47 15.68
N PRO A 339 10.63 10.86 15.94
CA PRO A 339 9.58 10.46 15.01
C PRO A 339 8.80 11.70 14.53
N THR A 340 8.23 11.66 13.32
CA THR A 340 7.30 12.69 12.85
C THR A 340 5.97 12.06 12.48
N ASP A 341 4.87 12.73 12.83
CA ASP A 341 3.55 12.39 12.30
C ASP A 341 3.52 12.59 10.78
N LYS A 342 2.56 11.94 10.10
CA LYS A 342 2.43 11.96 8.63
C LYS A 342 2.40 13.39 8.06
N ALA A 343 1.66 14.29 8.71
CA ALA A 343 1.49 15.65 8.20
C ALA A 343 2.80 16.46 8.35
N ALA A 344 3.53 16.29 9.45
CA ALA A 344 4.85 16.88 9.65
C ALA A 344 5.86 16.34 8.64
N PHE A 345 5.84 15.03 8.37
CA PHE A 345 6.66 14.42 7.33
C PHE A 345 6.37 15.02 5.95
N MET A 346 5.11 15.05 5.52
CA MET A 346 4.71 15.60 4.22
C MET A 346 5.08 17.08 4.07
N ARG A 347 4.90 17.90 5.12
CA ARG A 347 5.34 19.30 5.13
C ARG A 347 6.86 19.43 4.92
N ARG A 348 7.66 18.55 5.51
CA ARG A 348 9.13 18.56 5.33
C ARG A 348 9.52 18.17 3.90
N ILE A 349 8.83 17.21 3.31
CA ILE A 349 8.99 16.90 1.88
C ILE A 349 8.66 18.13 1.04
N ALA A 350 7.49 18.74 1.24
CA ALA A 350 7.06 19.93 0.48
C ALA A 350 8.05 21.11 0.57
N GLN A 351 8.71 21.29 1.73
CA GLN A 351 9.72 22.32 1.93
C GLN A 351 11.09 22.00 1.31
N SER A 352 11.30 20.79 0.80
CA SER A 352 12.59 20.34 0.27
C SER A 352 12.72 20.62 -1.22
N LYS A 353 13.94 20.92 -1.67
CA LYS A 353 14.21 21.15 -3.10
C LYS A 353 14.38 19.87 -3.90
N VAL A 354 14.74 18.77 -3.24
CA VAL A 354 14.97 17.46 -3.86
C VAL A 354 14.80 16.35 -2.82
N LEU A 355 14.29 15.20 -3.26
CA LEU A 355 14.29 13.95 -2.50
C LEU A 355 15.43 13.05 -3.00
N ILE A 356 16.27 12.57 -2.10
CA ILE A 356 17.42 11.72 -2.42
C ILE A 356 17.16 10.29 -1.96
N GLY A 357 17.06 9.37 -2.91
CA GLY A 357 17.06 7.94 -2.62
C GLY A 357 18.43 7.42 -2.23
N ILE A 358 18.49 6.48 -1.28
CA ILE A 358 19.72 5.82 -0.81
C ILE A 358 19.71 4.31 -1.06
N GLY A 359 18.81 3.81 -1.89
CA GLY A 359 18.69 2.40 -2.22
C GLY A 359 17.59 1.66 -1.46
N ASN A 360 17.36 2.00 -0.19
CA ASN A 360 16.31 1.44 0.66
C ASN A 360 15.51 2.53 1.38
N PRO A 361 14.20 2.33 1.65
CA PRO A 361 13.39 1.18 1.25
C PRO A 361 13.12 1.13 -0.26
N VAL A 362 12.93 -0.08 -0.80
CA VAL A 362 12.50 -0.28 -2.19
C VAL A 362 10.98 -0.10 -2.33
N VAL A 363 10.53 0.36 -3.49
CA VAL A 363 9.09 0.49 -3.87
C VAL A 363 8.26 1.23 -2.80
N SER A 364 8.83 2.27 -2.21
CA SER A 364 8.15 3.11 -1.23
C SER A 364 7.19 4.10 -1.90
N PRO A 365 6.04 4.46 -1.30
CA PRO A 365 5.19 5.54 -1.81
C PRO A 365 5.84 6.93 -1.79
N THR A 366 6.85 7.16 -0.93
CA THR A 366 7.42 8.49 -0.69
C THR A 366 7.93 9.23 -1.94
N PRO A 367 8.60 8.60 -2.93
CA PRO A 367 8.95 9.28 -4.16
C PRO A 367 7.73 9.81 -4.91
N TRP A 368 6.60 9.11 -4.92
CA TRP A 368 5.37 9.62 -5.53
C TRP A 368 4.82 10.82 -4.75
N ASP A 369 4.82 10.76 -3.42
CA ASP A 369 4.46 11.91 -2.57
C ASP A 369 5.36 13.13 -2.84
N ALA A 370 6.66 12.91 -3.05
CA ALA A 370 7.57 13.99 -3.41
C ALA A 370 7.21 14.61 -4.77
N LEU A 371 6.97 13.78 -5.80
CA LEU A 371 6.60 14.29 -7.12
C LEU A 371 5.29 15.08 -7.09
N CYS A 372 4.29 14.64 -6.32
CA CYS A 372 3.03 15.38 -6.22
C CYS A 372 3.19 16.72 -5.50
N LEU A 373 4.18 16.85 -4.62
CA LEU A 373 4.55 18.10 -3.95
C LEU A 373 5.53 18.95 -4.78
N GLY A 374 5.82 18.53 -6.02
CA GLY A 374 6.75 19.20 -6.93
C GLY A 374 8.21 19.09 -6.48
N VAL A 375 8.59 18.00 -5.82
CA VAL A 375 9.95 17.72 -5.36
C VAL A 375 10.54 16.61 -6.23
N PRO A 376 11.56 16.89 -7.07
CA PRO A 376 12.16 15.88 -7.93
C PRO A 376 12.87 14.81 -7.09
N PHE A 377 12.94 13.59 -7.64
CA PHE A 377 13.52 12.42 -6.97
C PHE A 377 14.83 11.97 -7.62
N ILE A 378 15.86 11.74 -6.82
CA ILE A 378 17.09 11.07 -7.23
C ILE A 378 16.95 9.57 -6.94
N ASN A 379 16.83 8.77 -7.98
CA ASN A 379 16.59 7.33 -7.89
C ASN A 379 17.89 6.55 -8.14
N PRO A 380 18.51 5.94 -7.11
CA PRO A 380 19.65 5.06 -7.33
C PRO A 380 19.25 3.81 -8.13
N LEU A 381 20.01 3.50 -9.17
CA LEU A 381 19.96 2.24 -9.91
C LEU A 381 20.90 1.23 -9.26
N HIS A 382 20.32 0.11 -8.79
CA HIS A 382 21.03 -1.03 -8.22
C HIS A 382 21.67 -1.90 -9.30
N THR A 383 20.94 -2.13 -10.40
CA THR A 383 21.43 -2.91 -11.54
C THR A 383 21.07 -2.23 -12.86
N TRP A 384 21.92 -2.41 -13.85
CA TRP A 384 21.77 -1.96 -15.23
C TRP A 384 22.65 -2.83 -16.13
N ASP A 385 22.40 -2.80 -17.44
CA ASP A 385 23.29 -3.41 -18.42
C ASP A 385 24.52 -2.52 -18.63
N ALA A 386 25.71 -2.98 -18.26
CA ALA A 386 26.92 -2.17 -18.40
C ALA A 386 27.34 -1.97 -19.86
N GLU A 387 26.98 -2.90 -20.76
CA GLU A 387 27.29 -2.82 -22.19
C GLU A 387 26.31 -1.90 -22.92
N HIS A 388 25.05 -1.86 -22.48
CA HIS A 388 23.97 -1.02 -23.03
C HIS A 388 23.33 -0.17 -21.94
N PRO A 389 24.06 0.78 -21.34
CA PRO A 389 23.65 1.37 -20.08
C PRO A 389 22.56 2.45 -20.21
N GLU A 390 22.16 2.75 -21.43
CA GLU A 390 20.95 3.49 -21.84
C GLU A 390 19.70 2.60 -21.94
N GLU A 391 19.83 1.27 -21.94
CA GLU A 391 18.71 0.35 -22.04
C GLU A 391 17.91 0.31 -20.72
N THR A 392 16.90 1.19 -20.61
CA THR A 392 16.12 1.38 -19.38
C THR A 392 15.28 0.15 -18.99
N THR A 393 14.99 -0.73 -19.93
CA THR A 393 14.31 -2.02 -19.67
C THR A 393 15.16 -2.99 -18.85
N LYS A 394 16.46 -2.71 -18.66
CA LYS A 394 17.33 -3.51 -17.80
C LYS A 394 17.68 -2.81 -16.49
N TRP A 395 17.10 -1.64 -16.24
CA TRP A 395 17.32 -0.91 -15.00
C TRP A 395 16.50 -1.50 -13.85
N ARG A 396 17.14 -1.72 -12.70
CA ARG A 396 16.46 -1.86 -11.41
C ARG A 396 16.99 -0.80 -10.48
N GLY A 397 16.09 0.07 -10.01
CA GLY A 397 16.42 1.08 -9.02
C GLY A 397 15.77 0.84 -7.69
N GLN A 398 16.01 1.74 -6.74
CA GLN A 398 15.29 1.77 -5.48
C GLN A 398 13.78 1.77 -5.71
N HIS A 399 13.32 2.49 -6.74
CA HIS A 399 11.94 2.42 -7.16
C HIS A 399 11.84 2.19 -8.67
N ALA A 400 11.56 0.94 -9.06
CA ALA A 400 11.49 0.55 -10.47
C ALA A 400 10.42 1.35 -11.24
N PHE A 401 9.21 1.49 -10.69
CA PHE A 401 8.12 2.19 -11.38
C PHE A 401 8.32 3.69 -11.53
N VAL A 402 8.93 4.35 -10.54
CA VAL A 402 9.27 5.78 -10.61
C VAL A 402 10.39 6.03 -11.62
N SER A 403 11.27 5.04 -11.85
CA SER A 403 12.38 5.17 -12.82
C SER A 403 11.89 5.46 -14.25
N MET A 404 10.70 4.96 -14.60
CA MET A 404 10.09 5.14 -15.92
C MET A 404 9.61 6.57 -16.20
N VAL A 405 9.46 7.41 -15.17
CA VAL A 405 8.99 8.80 -15.35
C VAL A 405 10.07 9.66 -16.01
N GLY A 406 11.33 9.47 -15.62
CA GLY A 406 12.47 10.22 -16.14
C GLY A 406 12.48 11.71 -15.77
N LYS A 407 13.46 12.43 -16.32
CA LYS A 407 13.66 13.87 -16.06
C LYS A 407 12.53 14.72 -16.67
N PRO A 408 12.19 15.88 -16.07
CA PRO A 408 12.81 16.51 -14.90
C PRO A 408 12.29 16.00 -13.54
N TYR A 409 11.37 15.03 -13.52
CA TYR A 409 10.77 14.53 -12.29
C TYR A 409 11.70 13.58 -11.54
N VAL A 410 12.35 12.67 -12.27
CA VAL A 410 13.14 11.58 -11.72
C VAL A 410 14.50 11.51 -12.40
N TYR A 411 15.55 11.57 -11.58
CA TYR A 411 16.93 11.46 -12.02
C TYR A 411 17.45 10.08 -11.61
N ASN A 412 17.48 9.15 -12.57
CA ASN A 412 18.04 7.82 -12.35
C ASN A 412 19.58 7.91 -12.36
N VAL A 413 20.23 7.44 -11.29
CA VAL A 413 21.68 7.53 -11.11
C VAL A 413 22.24 6.16 -10.81
N ARG A 414 23.25 5.73 -11.57
CA ARG A 414 23.89 4.42 -11.37
C ARG A 414 24.57 4.38 -10.00
N ARG A 415 24.43 3.26 -9.29
CA ARG A 415 25.13 3.03 -8.02
C ARG A 415 26.63 3.28 -8.19
N ASN A 416 27.21 4.02 -7.25
CA ASN A 416 28.62 4.43 -7.22
C ASN A 416 29.06 5.36 -8.38
N ASP A 417 28.14 5.92 -9.19
CA ASP A 417 28.45 7.04 -10.09
C ASP A 417 28.36 8.36 -9.30
N ASN A 418 29.36 8.59 -8.45
CA ASN A 418 29.44 9.76 -7.57
C ASN A 418 29.32 11.09 -8.35
N GLY A 419 29.99 11.17 -9.50
CA GLY A 419 29.90 12.34 -10.38
C GLY A 419 28.50 12.52 -10.97
N GLY A 420 27.85 11.42 -11.37
CA GLY A 420 26.46 11.41 -11.81
C GLY A 420 25.49 11.85 -10.71
N PHE A 421 25.71 11.40 -9.48
CA PHE A 421 24.91 11.80 -8.31
C PHE A 421 25.00 13.31 -8.05
N VAL A 422 26.21 13.87 -7.98
CA VAL A 422 26.43 15.32 -7.78
C VAL A 422 25.76 16.13 -8.91
N ARG A 423 25.93 15.71 -10.17
CA ARG A 423 25.29 16.36 -11.33
C ARG A 423 23.77 16.28 -11.24
N ALA A 424 23.22 15.11 -10.95
CA ALA A 424 21.78 14.90 -10.88
C ALA A 424 21.12 15.77 -9.82
N VAL A 425 21.70 15.88 -8.62
CA VAL A 425 21.18 16.75 -7.56
C VAL A 425 21.24 18.22 -7.97
N ARG A 426 22.37 18.67 -8.52
CA ARG A 426 22.52 20.05 -9.00
C ARG A 426 21.48 20.38 -10.09
N ASP A 427 21.34 19.49 -11.06
CA ASP A 427 20.41 19.68 -12.18
C ASP A 427 18.95 19.67 -11.69
N ALA A 428 18.60 18.83 -10.72
CA ALA A 428 17.27 18.78 -10.10
C ALA A 428 16.95 20.08 -9.34
N VAL A 429 17.91 20.62 -8.58
CA VAL A 429 17.75 21.91 -7.88
C VAL A 429 17.60 23.07 -8.87
N ALA A 430 18.32 23.01 -10.01
CA ALA A 430 18.28 24.03 -11.05
C ALA A 430 17.07 23.92 -11.98
N THR A 431 16.34 22.79 -11.94
CA THR A 431 15.19 22.52 -12.83
C THR A 431 13.95 22.20 -11.99
N PRO A 432 13.29 23.21 -11.42
CA PRO A 432 12.14 22.97 -10.57
C PRO A 432 10.98 22.36 -11.35
N ILE A 433 10.17 21.54 -10.66
CA ILE A 433 8.99 20.89 -11.23
C ILE A 433 7.71 21.40 -10.55
N GLY A 434 6.60 21.36 -11.28
CA GLY A 434 5.26 21.47 -10.69
C GLY A 434 4.83 20.17 -10.02
N SER A 435 3.64 20.20 -9.40
CA SER A 435 2.97 18.99 -8.90
C SER A 435 2.79 17.98 -10.03
N TYR A 436 3.11 16.71 -9.75
CA TYR A 436 2.94 15.61 -10.69
C TYR A 436 2.34 14.39 -10.02
N VAL A 437 1.17 13.98 -10.53
CA VAL A 437 0.49 12.74 -10.18
C VAL A 437 0.27 11.96 -11.47
N PRO A 438 0.87 10.77 -11.64
CA PRO A 438 0.62 9.94 -12.81
C PRO A 438 -0.86 9.57 -12.92
N GLU A 439 -1.39 9.49 -14.15
CA GLU A 439 -2.81 9.16 -14.38
C GLU A 439 -3.23 7.86 -13.69
N ARG A 440 -2.38 6.82 -13.74
CA ARG A 440 -2.64 5.53 -13.07
C ARG A 440 -2.79 5.63 -11.54
N MET A 441 -2.25 6.68 -10.92
CA MET A 441 -2.29 6.95 -9.49
C MET A 441 -3.32 8.01 -9.11
N ARG A 442 -4.15 8.46 -10.05
CA ARG A 442 -5.33 9.24 -9.69
C ARG A 442 -6.36 8.38 -9.00
N MET A 443 -7.14 8.98 -8.10
CA MET A 443 -8.20 8.27 -7.39
C MET A 443 -9.23 7.70 -8.38
N SER A 444 -9.59 8.44 -9.42
CA SER A 444 -10.48 7.96 -10.50
C SER A 444 -9.97 6.68 -11.19
N ALA A 445 -8.65 6.57 -11.38
CA ALA A 445 -8.06 5.38 -12.00
C ALA A 445 -8.02 4.19 -11.03
N VAL A 446 -7.77 4.43 -9.74
CA VAL A 446 -7.87 3.40 -8.69
C VAL A 446 -9.31 2.92 -8.55
N GLU A 447 -10.28 3.83 -8.54
CA GLU A 447 -11.71 3.55 -8.52
C GLU A 447 -12.12 2.71 -9.74
N GLY A 448 -11.68 3.08 -10.94
CA GLY A 448 -11.97 2.32 -12.15
C GLY A 448 -11.46 0.88 -12.08
N ARG A 449 -10.22 0.67 -11.63
CA ARG A 449 -9.66 -0.68 -11.47
C ARG A 449 -10.36 -1.47 -10.37
N LEU A 450 -10.67 -0.84 -9.24
CA LEU A 450 -11.40 -1.49 -8.16
C LEU A 450 -12.82 -1.90 -8.62
N ASP A 451 -13.53 -1.02 -9.33
CA ASP A 451 -14.85 -1.32 -9.86
C ASP A 451 -14.80 -2.48 -10.86
N GLU A 452 -13.79 -2.51 -11.74
CA GLU A 452 -13.56 -3.63 -12.65
C GLU A 452 -13.33 -4.93 -11.88
N ILE A 453 -12.42 -4.92 -10.88
CA ILE A 453 -12.12 -6.08 -10.04
C ILE A 453 -13.39 -6.57 -9.31
N VAL A 454 -14.17 -5.69 -8.68
CA VAL A 454 -15.34 -6.10 -7.89
C VAL A 454 -16.47 -6.66 -8.77
N ASN A 455 -16.60 -6.17 -10.01
CA ASN A 455 -17.67 -6.57 -10.93
C ASN A 455 -17.27 -7.66 -11.93
N HIS A 456 -16.02 -8.11 -11.92
CA HIS A 456 -15.53 -9.17 -12.80
C HIS A 456 -16.11 -10.54 -12.44
N ASP A 457 -16.35 -11.38 -13.45
CA ASP A 457 -16.83 -12.76 -13.27
C ASP A 457 -15.67 -13.71 -12.90
N TRP A 458 -15.25 -13.60 -11.65
CA TRP A 458 -14.17 -14.41 -11.10
C TRP A 458 -14.51 -15.90 -11.01
N GLU A 459 -15.78 -16.26 -10.95
CA GLU A 459 -16.19 -17.67 -10.91
C GLU A 459 -15.84 -18.36 -12.24
N THR A 460 -16.21 -17.72 -13.35
CA THR A 460 -15.85 -18.20 -14.69
C THR A 460 -14.33 -18.23 -14.89
N GLU A 461 -13.60 -17.22 -14.44
CA GLU A 461 -12.12 -17.23 -14.52
C GLU A 461 -11.49 -18.33 -13.67
N ALA A 462 -11.99 -18.58 -12.45
CA ALA A 462 -11.50 -19.66 -11.61
C ALA A 462 -11.76 -21.04 -12.23
N LYS A 463 -12.93 -21.25 -12.88
CA LYS A 463 -13.22 -22.48 -13.61
C LYS A 463 -12.23 -22.72 -14.75
N LYS A 464 -11.95 -21.69 -15.56
CA LYS A 464 -10.92 -21.77 -16.61
C LYS A 464 -9.53 -22.08 -16.05
N GLN A 465 -9.17 -21.45 -14.93
CA GLN A 465 -7.89 -21.68 -14.27
C GLN A 465 -7.78 -23.12 -13.74
N ALA A 466 -8.87 -23.68 -13.18
CA ALA A 466 -8.92 -25.05 -12.70
C ALA A 466 -8.82 -26.08 -13.83
N GLU A 467 -9.50 -25.86 -14.96
CA GLU A 467 -9.39 -26.69 -16.17
C GLU A 467 -7.96 -26.71 -16.72
N TRP A 468 -7.23 -25.59 -16.58
CA TRP A 468 -5.84 -25.50 -16.99
C TRP A 468 -4.87 -26.26 -16.05
N CYS A 469 -5.20 -26.41 -14.76
CA CYS A 469 -4.30 -27.02 -13.76
C CYS A 469 -4.48 -28.55 -13.54
N HIS A 470 -4.95 -29.33 -14.53
CA HIS A 470 -5.10 -30.79 -14.42
C HIS A 470 -3.76 -31.59 -14.33
N GLU A 471 -3.46 -32.10 -13.12
CA GLU A 471 -2.62 -33.26 -12.69
C GLU A 471 -1.10 -33.39 -13.03
N PRO A 472 -0.27 -34.02 -12.16
CA PRO A 472 -0.27 -34.05 -10.69
C PRO A 472 0.67 -32.97 -10.08
N CYS A 473 1.36 -32.19 -10.91
CA CYS A 473 2.27 -31.10 -10.50
C CYS A 473 2.10 -29.90 -11.46
N GLY A 474 0.92 -29.26 -11.46
CA GLY A 474 0.40 -28.49 -12.60
C GLY A 474 0.17 -26.98 -12.42
N CYS A 475 0.19 -26.43 -11.21
CA CYS A 475 0.57 -25.03 -11.01
C CYS A 475 1.85 -25.08 -10.14
N ARG A 476 2.99 -25.42 -10.76
CA ARG A 476 4.18 -26.09 -10.17
C ARG A 476 4.37 -25.90 -8.65
N GLN A 477 3.93 -26.94 -7.92
CA GLN A 477 3.99 -27.22 -6.47
C GLN A 477 2.91 -26.57 -5.59
N PRO A 478 2.38 -27.27 -4.57
CA PRO A 478 1.98 -26.56 -3.36
C PRO A 478 3.22 -25.82 -2.89
N CYS A 479 3.15 -24.52 -2.64
CA CYS A 479 4.19 -23.86 -1.87
C CYS A 479 4.23 -24.55 -0.50
N ASP A 480 5.03 -25.60 -0.36
CA ASP A 480 5.70 -25.91 0.88
C ASP A 480 6.48 -24.64 1.22
N MET A 481 5.82 -23.71 1.91
CA MET A 481 6.41 -22.54 2.58
C MET A 481 7.29 -22.97 3.76
N ALA A 482 7.93 -24.13 3.65
CA ALA A 482 8.76 -24.76 4.66
C ALA A 482 10.09 -25.14 4.03
N LYS A 483 10.91 -24.11 3.72
CA LYS A 483 12.37 -24.10 3.94
C LYS A 483 12.97 -22.74 3.67
#